data_AF-A0A832L0K2-F1
#
_entry.id   AF-A0A832L0K2-F1
#
_cell.length_a   1.000
_cell.length_b   1.000
_cell.length_c   1.000
_cell.angle_alpha   90.00
_cell.angle_beta   90.00
_cell.angle_gamma   90.00
#
_symmetry.space_group_name_H-M   'P 1'
#
loop_
_entity.id
_entity.type
_entity.pdbx_description
1 polymer ?
#
loop_
_entity_poly.entity_id
_entity_poly.type
_entity_poly.pdbx_seq_one_letter_code
_entity_poly.pdbx_strand_id
1 'polypeptide(L)' 'MKFFIDTANLSQIREARDLGILDGVTTNPSLMAR' A
#
# COMPACT_ATOMS: atom_id res chain seq x y z
N MET A 1 0.49 -17.14 -2.35
CA MET A 1 1.48 -16.18 -1.80
C MET A 1 0.76 -14.86 -1.59
N LYS A 2 1.05 -14.11 -0.52
CA LYS A 2 0.40 -12.81 -0.27
C LYS A 2 1.36 -11.66 -0.54
N PHE A 3 0.88 -10.57 -1.11
CA PHE A 3 1.63 -9.36 -1.41
C PHE A 3 1.10 -8.16 -0.63
N PHE A 4 2.01 -7.52 0.09
CA PHE A 4 1.74 -6.32 0.87
C PHE A 4 2.65 -5.20 0.38
N ILE A 5 2.12 -3.98 0.38
CA ILE A 5 2.92 -2.77 0.12
C ILE A 5 3.02 -1.94 1.40
N ASP A 6 4.17 -1.30 1.60
CA ASP A 6 4.45 -0.46 2.77
C ASP A 6 4.36 1.01 2.38
N THR A 7 3.16 1.59 2.50
CA THR A 7 2.91 2.98 2.10
C THR A 7 1.71 3.57 2.84
N ALA A 8 1.70 4.89 2.98
CA ALA A 8 0.54 5.68 3.36
C ALA A 8 -0.10 6.41 2.16
N ASN A 9 0.51 6.31 0.97
CA ASN A 9 0.06 7.04 -0.20
C ASN A 9 -1.12 6.33 -0.89
N LEU A 10 -2.28 6.98 -0.89
CA LEU A 10 -3.51 6.44 -1.49
C LEU A 10 -3.42 6.20 -2.99
N SER A 11 -2.59 6.94 -3.75
CA SER A 11 -2.44 6.69 -5.19
C SER A 11 -1.73 5.35 -5.46
N GLN A 12 -0.67 5.06 -4.71
CA GLN A 12 0.07 3.79 -4.79
C GLN A 12 -0.80 2.61 -4.37
N ILE A 13 -1.62 2.80 -3.32
CA ILE A 13 -2.57 1.76 -2.87
C ILE A 13 -3.60 1.46 -3.96
N ARG A 14 -4.15 2.49 -4.63
CA ARG A 14 -5.10 2.30 -5.72
C ARG A 14 -4.45 1.60 -6.92
N GLU A 15 -3.25 2.00 -7.31
CA GLU A 15 -2.52 1.37 -8.40
C GLU A 15 -2.26 -0.12 -8.13
N ALA A 16 -1.73 -0.47 -6.96
CA ALA A 16 -1.46 -1.87 -6.60
C ALA A 16 -2.75 -2.72 -6.54
N ARG A 17 -3.86 -2.12 -6.08
CA ARG A 17 -5.18 -2.75 -6.12
C ARG A 17 -5.66 -2.96 -7.54
N ASP A 18 -5.51 -1.97 -8.42
CA ASP A 18 -5.98 -2.01 -9.81
C ASP A 18 -5.17 -3.02 -10.65
N LEU A 19 -3.91 -3.29 -10.27
CA LEU A 19 -3.11 -4.40 -10.81
C LEU A 19 -3.61 -5.79 -10.36
N GLY A 20 -4.53 -5.86 -9.38
CA GLY A 20 -5.11 -7.11 -8.90
C GLY A 20 -4.18 -7.97 -8.04
N ILE A 21 -3.10 -7.39 -7.52
CA ILE A 21 -2.06 -8.10 -6.76
C ILE A 21 -2.04 -7.78 -5.26
N LEU A 22 -2.84 -6.82 -4.79
CA LEU A 22 -2.74 -6.29 -3.42
C LEU A 22 -3.56 -7.10 -2.42
N ASP A 23 -2.91 -7.80 -1.49
CA ASP A 23 -3.57 -8.51 -0.39
C ASP A 23 -3.72 -7.66 0.88
N GLY A 24 -2.94 -6.59 1.01
CA GLY A 24 -3.00 -5.68 2.16
C GLY A 24 -1.95 -4.59 2.14
N VAL A 25 -2.06 -3.66 3.08
CA VAL A 25 -1.13 -2.52 3.23
C VAL A 25 -0.57 -2.51 4.64
N THR A 26 0.73 -2.31 4.77
CA THR A 26 1.37 -1.94 6.04
C THR A 26 1.71 -0.46 6.03
N THR A 27 1.72 0.15 7.20
CA THR A 27 2.03 1.58 7.34
C THR A 27 2.67 1.85 8.70
N ASN A 28 3.19 3.05 8.87
CA ASN A 28 3.76 3.54 10.11
C ASN A 28 3.64 5.09 10.19
N PRO A 29 3.83 5.71 11.37
CA PRO A 29 3.71 7.16 11.54
C PRO A 29 4.61 7.98 10.60
N SER A 30 5.82 7.50 10.31
CA SER A 30 6.76 8.19 9.42
C SER A 30 6.29 8.22 7.97
N LEU A 31 5.59 7.18 7.51
CA LEU A 31 4.98 7.16 6.17
C LEU A 31 3.74 8.06 6.10
N MET A 32 2.92 8.09 7.16
CA MET A 32 1.75 8.97 7.24
C MET A 32 2.09 10.47 7.34
N ALA A 33 3.26 10.80 7.89
CA ALA A 33 3.73 12.16 8.05
C ALA A 33 4.42 12.74 6.79
N ARG A 34 4.65 11.90 5.77
CA ARG A 34 5.18 12.29 4.46
C ARG A 34 4.04 12.56 3.49
#